data_AF-X0XJN2-F1
#
_entry.id   AF-X0XJN2-F1
#
_cell.length_a   1.000
_cell.length_b   1.000
_cell.length_c   1.000
_cell.angle_alpha   90.00
_cell.angle_beta   90.00
_cell.angle_gamma   90.00
#
_symmetry.space_group_name_H-M   'P 1'
#
loop_
_entity.id
_entity.type
_entity.pdbx_description
1 polymer ?
#
loop_
_entity_poly.entity_id
_entity_poly.type
_entity_poly.pdbx_seq_one_letter_code
_entity_poly.pdbx_strand_id
1 'polypeptide(L)'
;MIDGRALPFIFIDGREHVGLLGVHALAPPGAQALMVSVQSEDGQELSLTTQLYVVEGEFGHEKIRFSPTVAKLLDPEIMKKENLYVREVFACFSPEIHWEGPFDWPLSGATTSPFGFRRQYNGKLAGFHAGIDIRGQEGVAV
;
A
#
# COMPACT_ATOMS: atom_id res chain seq x y z
N MET A 1 -5.59 -16.13 -5.23
CA MET A 1 -4.28 -16.13 -4.58
C MET A 1 -3.22 -15.55 -5.51
N ILE A 2 -2.24 -14.82 -4.95
CA ILE A 2 -1.03 -14.39 -5.67
C ILE A 2 0.21 -14.76 -4.84
N ASP A 3 1.16 -15.47 -5.44
CA ASP A 3 2.34 -16.00 -4.74
C ASP A 3 2.00 -16.68 -3.39
N GLY A 4 0.93 -17.47 -3.36
CA GLY A 4 0.46 -18.17 -2.15
C GLY A 4 -0.30 -17.31 -1.12
N ARG A 5 -0.50 -16.01 -1.37
CA ARG A 5 -1.32 -15.13 -0.51
C ARG A 5 -2.77 -15.08 -0.96
N ALA A 6 -3.70 -15.21 -0.02
CA ALA A 6 -5.12 -15.03 -0.27
C ALA A 6 -5.43 -13.56 -0.60
N LEU A 7 -6.37 -13.34 -1.52
CA LEU A 7 -6.89 -12.03 -1.86
C LEU A 7 -8.37 -12.01 -1.49
N PRO A 8 -8.84 -11.08 -0.65
CA PRO A 8 -10.25 -10.99 -0.34
C PRO A 8 -11.01 -10.39 -1.52
N PHE A 9 -12.27 -10.80 -1.68
CA PHE A 9 -13.19 -10.28 -2.69
C PHE A 9 -14.46 -9.75 -2.01
N ILE A 10 -15.03 -8.70 -2.58
CA ILE A 10 -16.37 -8.21 -2.26
C ILE A 10 -17.30 -8.44 -3.45
N PHE A 11 -18.60 -8.58 -3.17
CA PHE A 11 -19.62 -8.74 -4.19
C PHE A 11 -20.41 -7.44 -4.32
N ILE A 12 -20.29 -6.77 -5.47
CA ILE A 12 -20.90 -5.46 -5.73
C ILE A 12 -22.11 -5.64 -6.64
N ASP A 13 -23.20 -4.95 -6.29
CA ASP A 13 -24.45 -4.84 -7.05
C ASP A 13 -25.08 -6.18 -7.50
N GLY A 14 -24.78 -7.27 -6.80
CA GLY A 14 -25.28 -8.60 -7.15
C GLY A 14 -24.73 -9.17 -8.45
N ARG A 15 -23.65 -8.60 -9.01
CA ARG A 15 -23.16 -8.93 -10.35
C ARG A 15 -21.67 -9.20 -10.43
N GLU A 16 -20.86 -8.51 -9.63
CA GLU A 16 -19.41 -8.49 -9.83
C GLU A 16 -18.65 -8.81 -8.55
N HIS A 17 -17.63 -9.65 -8.67
CA HIS A 17 -16.68 -9.91 -7.59
C HIS A 17 -15.44 -9.05 -7.81
N VAL A 18 -15.11 -8.21 -6.85
CA VAL A 18 -13.98 -7.26 -6.93
C VAL A 18 -12.98 -7.56 -5.83
N GLY A 19 -11.70 -7.68 -6.20
CA GLY A 19 -10.58 -7.80 -5.28
C GLY A 19 -9.50 -6.80 -5.65
N LEU A 20 -8.88 -6.16 -4.65
CA LEU A 20 -7.85 -5.14 -4.84
C LEU A 20 -6.47 -5.69 -4.47
N LEU A 21 -5.59 -5.78 -5.47
CA LEU A 21 -4.22 -6.23 -5.29
C LEU A 21 -3.26 -5.04 -5.28
N GLY A 22 -2.61 -4.79 -4.14
CA GLY A 22 -1.51 -3.82 -4.03
C GLY A 22 -0.17 -4.43 -4.46
N VAL A 23 0.57 -3.72 -5.31
CA VAL A 23 1.97 -4.04 -5.64
C VAL A 23 2.90 -3.14 -4.83
N HIS A 24 3.78 -3.76 -4.05
CA HIS A 24 4.70 -3.02 -3.18
C HIS A 24 5.73 -2.22 -4.00
N ALA A 25 6.08 -0.99 -3.60
CA ALA A 25 7.00 -0.12 -4.36
C ALA A 25 8.44 -0.67 -4.49
N LEU A 26 8.80 -1.64 -3.64
CA LEU A 26 10.06 -2.40 -3.70
C LEU A 26 9.88 -3.81 -4.30
N ALA A 27 8.72 -4.15 -4.83
CA ALA A 27 8.52 -5.43 -5.48
C ALA A 27 9.48 -5.56 -6.67
N PRO A 28 10.17 -6.71 -6.81
CA PRO A 28 11.02 -6.93 -7.98
C PRO A 28 10.15 -6.99 -9.24
N PRO A 29 10.61 -6.38 -10.36
CA PRO A 29 9.97 -6.58 -11.65
C PRO A 29 10.00 -8.06 -12.05
N GLY A 30 8.94 -8.52 -12.71
CA GLY A 30 8.81 -9.90 -13.16
C GLY A 30 7.39 -10.42 -13.15
N ALA A 31 7.23 -11.65 -13.65
CA ALA A 31 5.96 -12.34 -13.64
C ALA A 31 5.61 -12.85 -12.24
N GLN A 32 4.36 -12.66 -11.83
CA GLN A 32 3.76 -13.24 -10.62
C GLN A 32 2.54 -14.05 -11.04
N ALA A 33 2.41 -15.26 -10.48
CA ALA A 33 1.27 -16.12 -10.79
C ALA A 33 0.05 -15.66 -10.00
N LEU A 34 -1.03 -15.37 -10.71
CA LEU A 34 -2.36 -15.10 -10.14
C LEU A 34 -3.26 -16.29 -10.41
N MET A 35 -3.76 -16.90 -9.34
CA MET A 35 -4.78 -17.93 -9.39
C MET A 35 -6.09 -17.39 -8.84
N VAL A 36 -7.17 -17.49 -9.60
CA VAL A 36 -8.52 -17.15 -9.14
C VAL A 36 -9.34 -18.43 -9.18
N SER A 37 -9.91 -18.80 -8.04
CA SER A 37 -10.74 -19.99 -7.89
C SER A 37 -12.15 -19.54 -7.51
N VAL A 38 -13.15 -20.12 -8.17
CA VAL A 38 -14.57 -19.88 -7.93
C VAL A 38 -15.21 -21.23 -7.65
N GLN A 39 -16.02 -21.28 -6.59
CA GLN A 39 -16.82 -22.44 -6.24
C GLN A 39 -18.30 -22.06 -6.35
N SER A 40 -19.08 -22.84 -7.09
CA SER A 40 -20.53 -22.68 -7.18
C SER A 40 -21.24 -23.38 -6.02
N GLU A 41 -22.51 -23.04 -5.80
CA GLU A 41 -23.32 -23.62 -4.72
C GLU A 41 -23.51 -25.14 -4.84
N ASP A 42 -23.52 -25.68 -6.06
CA ASP A 42 -23.60 -27.12 -6.35
C ASP A 42 -22.24 -27.84 -6.23
N GLY A 43 -21.19 -27.13 -5.78
CA GLY A 43 -19.89 -27.68 -5.46
C GLY A 43 -18.94 -27.81 -6.64
N GLN A 44 -19.28 -27.30 -7.82
CA GLN A 44 -18.34 -27.23 -8.94
C GLN A 44 -17.26 -26.17 -8.64
N GLU A 45 -16.01 -26.51 -8.96
CA GLU A 45 -14.89 -25.59 -8.80
C GLU A 45 -14.28 -25.28 -10.16
N LEU A 46 -14.05 -24.00 -10.42
CA LEU A 46 -13.31 -23.50 -11.55
C LEU A 46 -12.09 -22.73 -11.05
N SER A 47 -10.91 -23.05 -11.56
CA SER A 47 -9.69 -22.30 -11.29
C SER A 47 -9.11 -21.74 -12.58
N LEU A 48 -8.90 -20.43 -12.60
CA LEU A 48 -8.19 -19.71 -13.65
C LEU A 48 -6.80 -19.34 -13.13
N THR A 49 -5.76 -19.72 -13.86
CA THR A 49 -4.40 -19.24 -13.61
C THR A 49 -3.98 -18.28 -14.71
N THR A 50 -3.48 -17.12 -14.33
CA THR A 50 -2.90 -16.11 -15.24
C THR A 50 -1.60 -15.57 -14.66
N GLN A 51 -0.88 -14.76 -15.44
CA GLN A 51 0.32 -14.06 -15.01
C GLN A 51 0.05 -12.56 -14.93
N LEU A 52 0.51 -11.94 -13.84
CA LEU A 52 0.64 -10.50 -13.73
C LEU A 52 2.11 -10.14 -13.88
N TYR A 53 2.41 -9.04 -14.57
CA TYR A 53 3.78 -8.56 -14.72
C TYR A 53 3.96 -7.32 -13.86
N VAL A 54 4.80 -7.44 -12.83
CA VAL A 54 5.33 -6.27 -12.13
C VAL A 54 6.38 -5.64 -13.04
N VAL A 55 6.16 -4.38 -13.39
CA VAL A 55 7.10 -3.58 -14.19
C VAL A 55 7.94 -2.71 -13.28
N GLU A 56 9.09 -2.27 -13.77
CA GLU A 56 9.89 -1.28 -13.07
C GLU A 56 9.14 0.06 -13.01
N GLY A 57 9.10 0.67 -11.82
CA GLY A 57 8.54 2.00 -11.61
C GLY A 57 9.63 3.07 -11.63
N GLU A 58 9.27 4.27 -12.10
CA GLU A 58 10.17 5.43 -12.15
C GLU A 58 10.27 6.11 -10.77
N PHE A 59 10.96 5.46 -9.83
CA PHE A 59 11.13 5.99 -8.48
C PHE A 59 12.43 6.77 -8.32
N GLY A 60 12.32 8.03 -7.90
CA GLY A 60 13.46 8.87 -7.56
C GLY A 60 14.10 8.52 -6.21
N HIS A 61 15.02 9.36 -5.78
CA HIS A 61 15.72 9.24 -4.50
C HIS A 61 15.66 10.54 -3.70
N GLU A 62 15.53 10.42 -2.39
CA GLU A 62 15.51 11.53 -1.44
C GLU A 62 16.52 11.32 -0.32
N LYS A 63 17.24 12.40 0.00
CA LYS A 63 18.14 12.45 1.17
C LYS A 63 17.54 13.38 2.19
N ILE A 64 17.11 12.83 3.31
CA ILE A 64 16.50 13.58 4.41
C ILE A 64 17.49 13.63 5.57
N ARG A 65 17.68 14.83 6.11
CA ARG A 65 18.49 15.08 7.30
C ARG A 65 17.58 15.48 8.45
N PHE A 66 17.70 14.78 9.56
CA PHE A 66 16.94 15.06 10.78
C PHE A 66 17.82 15.75 11.80
N SER A 67 17.21 16.59 12.64
CA SER A 67 17.86 17.07 13.85
C SER A 67 18.16 15.89 14.79
N PRO A 68 19.13 16.01 15.71
CA PRO A 68 19.43 14.94 16.67
C PRO A 68 18.22 14.52 17.50
N THR A 69 17.31 15.45 17.81
CA THR A 69 16.08 15.17 18.55
C THR A 69 15.12 14.30 17.75
N VAL A 70 14.87 14.64 16.47
CA VAL A 70 13.96 13.85 15.61
C VAL A 70 14.58 12.49 15.27
N ALA A 71 15.91 12.42 15.09
CA ALA A 71 16.59 11.17 14.82
C ALA A 71 16.41 10.11 15.92
N LYS A 72 16.20 10.53 17.18
CA LYS A 72 15.90 9.62 18.30
C LYS A 72 14.52 8.96 18.20
N LEU A 73 13.59 9.55 17.46
CA LEU A 73 12.26 8.96 17.24
C LEU A 73 12.31 7.77 16.28
N LEU A 74 13.40 7.61 15.53
CA LEU A 74 13.66 6.45 14.68
C LEU A 74 14.28 5.28 15.45
N ASP A 75 14.19 5.30 16.79
CA ASP A 75 14.65 4.19 17.62
C ASP A 75 13.86 2.91 17.27
N PRO A 76 14.55 1.79 16.95
CA PRO A 76 13.90 0.55 16.54
C PRO A 76 12.87 0.01 17.53
N GLU A 77 13.05 0.22 18.84
CA GLU A 77 12.11 -0.28 19.85
C GLU A 77 10.83 0.56 19.93
N ILE A 78 10.92 1.86 19.64
CA ILE A 78 9.74 2.72 19.46
C ILE A 78 8.98 2.25 18.22
N MET A 79 9.68 2.20 17.08
CA MET A 79 9.08 1.83 15.79
C MET A 79 8.46 0.42 15.81
N LYS A 80 9.08 -0.54 16.52
CA LYS A 80 8.58 -1.93 16.57
C LYS A 80 7.16 -1.99 17.15
N LYS A 81 6.88 -1.25 18.23
CA LYS A 81 5.54 -1.26 18.85
C LYS A 81 4.49 -0.64 17.94
N GLU A 82 4.81 0.49 17.31
CA GLU A 82 3.93 1.18 16.37
C GLU A 82 3.65 0.31 15.13
N ASN A 83 4.69 -0.31 14.56
CA ASN A 83 4.58 -1.21 13.42
C ASN A 83 3.72 -2.44 13.73
N LEU A 84 3.83 -3.02 14.93
CA LEU A 84 2.99 -4.14 15.35
C LEU A 84 1.52 -3.74 15.42
N TYR A 85 1.22 -2.60 16.04
CA TYR A 85 -0.14 -2.08 16.14
C TYR A 85 -0.76 -1.80 14.76
N VAL A 86 -0.05 -1.05 13.90
CA VAL A 86 -0.53 -0.72 12.55
C VAL A 86 -0.72 -1.98 11.70
N ARG A 87 0.18 -2.97 11.83
CA ARG A 87 0.05 -4.25 11.12
C ARG A 87 -1.21 -5.01 11.54
N GLU A 88 -1.57 -5.00 12.82
CA GLU A 88 -2.80 -5.63 13.30
C GLU A 88 -4.04 -4.95 12.72
N VAL A 89 -4.06 -3.62 12.67
CA VAL A 89 -5.16 -2.86 12.04
C VAL A 89 -5.27 -3.17 10.55
N PHE A 90 -4.16 -3.16 9.81
CA PHE A 90 -4.16 -3.44 8.36
C PHE A 90 -4.36 -4.91 7.99
N ALA A 91 -4.24 -5.84 8.94
CA ALA A 91 -4.58 -7.25 8.73
C ALA A 91 -6.10 -7.49 8.72
N CYS A 92 -6.90 -6.54 9.21
CA CYS A 92 -8.35 -6.62 9.20
C CYS A 92 -8.92 -6.30 7.81
N PHE A 93 -9.97 -7.03 7.42
CA PHE A 93 -10.71 -6.82 6.19
C PHE A 93 -12.19 -6.58 6.51
N SER A 94 -12.75 -5.49 5.99
CA SER A 94 -14.19 -5.23 6.03
C SER A 94 -14.78 -5.49 4.64
N PRO A 95 -15.76 -6.40 4.50
CA PRO A 95 -16.44 -6.63 3.23
C PRO A 95 -17.44 -5.52 2.87
N GLU A 96 -17.80 -4.68 3.83
CA GLU A 96 -18.69 -3.53 3.63
C GLU A 96 -17.90 -2.34 3.11
N ILE A 97 -18.46 -1.66 2.11
CA ILE A 97 -17.92 -0.42 1.56
C ILE A 97 -18.36 0.74 2.44
N HIS A 98 -17.41 1.38 3.13
CA HIS A 98 -17.68 2.49 4.06
C HIS A 98 -17.55 3.88 3.43
N TRP A 99 -17.16 3.96 2.15
CA TRP A 99 -17.03 5.22 1.43
C TRP A 99 -18.16 5.40 0.42
N GLU A 100 -18.43 6.64 0.05
CA GLU A 100 -19.39 7.00 -1.00
C GLU A 100 -18.67 7.83 -2.06
N GLY A 101 -18.82 7.45 -3.32
CA GLY A 101 -18.22 8.19 -4.44
C GLY A 101 -16.69 8.09 -4.53
N PRO A 102 -16.07 8.92 -5.39
CA PRO A 102 -14.63 8.99 -5.53
C PRO A 102 -13.97 9.66 -4.32
N PHE A 103 -12.71 9.30 -4.04
CA PHE A 103 -11.91 9.98 -3.03
C PHE A 103 -11.56 11.40 -3.48
N ASP A 104 -11.81 12.37 -2.60
CA ASP A 104 -11.35 13.74 -2.78
C ASP A 104 -9.86 13.87 -2.44
N TRP A 105 -9.22 14.84 -3.08
CA TRP A 105 -7.85 15.20 -2.75
C TRP A 105 -7.82 15.98 -1.43
N PRO A 106 -7.01 15.59 -0.43
CA PRO A 106 -7.13 16.15 0.92
C PRO A 106 -6.65 17.60 1.04
N LEU A 107 -5.83 18.08 0.10
CA LEU A 107 -5.32 19.45 0.11
C LEU A 107 -4.89 19.91 -1.29
N SER A 108 -5.26 21.11 -1.70
CA SER A 108 -4.94 21.70 -3.02
C SER A 108 -3.46 22.11 -3.21
N GLY A 109 -2.54 21.57 -2.41
CA GLY A 109 -1.11 21.85 -2.44
C GLY A 109 -0.35 21.08 -3.52
N ALA A 110 0.83 21.58 -3.87
CA ALA A 110 1.75 20.85 -4.73
C ALA A 110 2.35 19.64 -4.00
N THR A 111 2.51 18.52 -4.70
CA THR A 111 3.30 17.38 -4.20
C THR A 111 4.76 17.78 -4.04
N THR A 112 5.31 17.59 -2.85
CA THR A 112 6.72 17.87 -2.55
C THR A 112 7.57 16.60 -2.45
N SER A 113 6.96 15.46 -2.13
CA SER A 113 7.60 14.15 -2.11
C SER A 113 6.63 13.10 -2.64
N PRO A 114 6.86 12.55 -3.84
CA PRO A 114 5.99 11.54 -4.43
C PRO A 114 6.11 10.18 -3.71
N PHE A 115 5.10 9.34 -3.92
CA PHE A 115 5.13 7.94 -3.52
C PHE A 115 6.28 7.16 -4.15
N GLY A 116 6.83 6.21 -3.39
CA GLY A 116 7.81 5.24 -3.88
C GLY A 116 9.25 5.75 -3.96
N PHE A 117 9.50 7.04 -3.80
CA PHE A 117 10.86 7.59 -3.79
C PHE A 117 11.72 6.90 -2.73
N ARG A 118 12.93 6.48 -3.08
CA ARG A 118 13.85 5.78 -2.17
C ARG A 118 14.43 6.78 -1.18
N ARG A 119 14.32 6.47 0.11
CA ARG A 119 14.67 7.39 1.18
C ARG A 119 15.97 6.98 1.88
N GLN A 120 16.86 7.95 1.98
CA GLN A 120 18.09 7.88 2.77
C GLN A 120 18.00 8.88 3.93
N TYR A 121 18.08 8.37 5.16
CA TYR A 121 17.98 9.16 6.39
C TYR A 121 19.36 9.29 7.04
N ASN A 122 19.84 10.52 7.22
CA ASN A 122 21.15 10.80 7.85
C ASN A 122 22.30 9.94 7.27
N GLY A 123 22.28 9.72 5.95
CA GLY A 123 23.31 8.95 5.25
C GLY A 123 23.06 7.43 5.18
N LYS A 124 22.01 6.90 5.81
CA LYS A 124 21.68 5.46 5.77
C LYS A 124 20.43 5.19 4.91
N LEU A 125 20.46 4.13 4.10
CA LEU A 125 19.26 3.71 3.36
C LEU A 125 18.18 3.31 4.37
N ALA A 126 17.00 3.91 4.24
CA ALA A 126 15.90 3.74 5.20
C ALA A 126 14.68 3.04 4.61
N GLY A 127 14.50 3.07 3.27
CA GLY A 127 13.38 2.43 2.59
C GLY A 127 12.87 3.29 1.45
N PHE A 128 11.56 3.46 1.38
CA PHE A 128 10.88 4.30 0.39
C PHE A 128 9.79 5.14 1.04
N HIS A 129 9.31 6.16 0.32
CA HIS A 129 8.16 6.94 0.75
C HIS A 129 6.87 6.16 0.53
N ALA A 130 6.24 5.70 1.62
CA ALA A 130 5.01 4.91 1.58
C ALA A 130 3.72 5.75 1.42
N GLY A 131 3.84 7.04 1.11
CA GLY A 131 2.74 7.98 0.96
C GLY A 131 3.08 9.09 -0.01
N ILE A 132 2.39 10.22 0.09
CA ILE A 132 2.65 11.43 -0.69
C ILE A 132 2.67 12.63 0.25
N ASP A 133 3.66 13.52 0.08
CA ASP A 133 3.73 14.76 0.85
C ASP A 133 3.14 15.88 -0.01
N ILE A 134 2.09 16.51 0.51
CA ILE A 134 1.39 17.64 -0.14
C ILE A 134 1.72 18.90 0.65
N ARG A 135 2.14 19.96 -0.04
CA ARG A 135 2.48 21.25 0.58
C ARG A 135 1.27 21.87 1.26
N GLY A 136 1.35 22.06 2.57
CA GLY A 136 0.37 22.81 3.38
C GLY A 136 1.05 23.78 4.34
N GLN A 137 0.32 24.83 4.73
CA GLN A 137 0.71 25.68 5.86
C GLN A 137 0.31 25.01 7.18
N GLU A 138 1.05 25.26 8.25
CA GLU A 138 0.65 24.79 9.58
C GLU A 138 -0.75 25.31 9.94
N GLY A 139 -1.62 24.42 10.42
CA GLY A 139 -3.00 24.74 10.76
C GLY A 139 -3.96 24.84 9.57
N VAL A 140 -3.53 24.56 8.33
CA VAL A 140 -4.46 24.41 7.20
C VAL A 140 -5.41 23.24 7.45
N ALA A 141 -6.70 23.44 7.16
CA ALA A 141 -7.67 22.36 7.22
C ALA A 141 -7.37 21.33 6.11
N VAL A 142 -7.48 20.05 6.47
CA VAL A 142 -7.33 18.88 5.61
C VAL A 142 -8.56 17.99 5.74
#